data_AF-A0A6I7QUA7-F1
#
_entry.id   AF-A0A6I7QUA7-F1
#
_cell.length_a   1.000
_cell.length_b   1.000
_cell.length_c   1.000
_cell.angle_alpha   90.00
_cell.angle_beta   90.00
_cell.angle_gamma   90.00
#
_symmetry.space_group_name_H-M   'P 1'
#
loop_
_entity.id
_entity.type
_entity.pdbx_description
1 polymer ?
#
loop_
_entity_poly.entity_id
_entity_poly.type
_entity_poly.pdbx_seq_one_letter_code
_entity_poly.pdbx_strand_id
1 'polypeptide(L)'
;MGLLERLTLPDDNNSPLSRALLMRGPAREDPSAEDERTGNEDVRSGAHEKTSESQSVDTGAAVRALLKEIHGKHDPGIVSPSHLFSILHRHLHVTSGTILVQEPGKDAYSPMATVGLDSTSRFRLRIPGATIQKICRRVGAVTLEGIDRDLLKPFLSAGEFSRRNRIAALPFFYNREILAVLLVFDSPLLELDLDVLDVLLAAFSERAGYLLFDGRQKPFSAAKRVTVLDKVHAPHVIARLKERAAGTNQDLVLLHVSLLPIYETIRQAHPHMDPSYLLNDLLGTCALLCADYYTLLHQGSGDFVLAGLANPHLDAELLLHLLGNTLQQLFGIVPVTPLTHKPLDAEQFLREI
;
A
#
# COMPACT_ATOMS: atom_id res chain seq x y z
N MET A 1 -7.88 -17.31 19.14
CA MET A 1 -8.03 -16.25 20.15
C MET A 1 -9.01 -15.22 19.65
N GLY A 2 -10.12 -15.04 20.37
CA GLY A 2 -11.12 -14.02 20.08
C GLY A 2 -10.55 -12.61 20.28
N LEU A 3 -11.15 -11.62 19.62
CA LEU A 3 -10.73 -10.21 19.68
C LEU A 3 -10.74 -9.68 21.13
N LEU A 4 -11.66 -10.17 21.96
CA LEU A 4 -11.75 -9.90 23.40
C LEU A 4 -10.61 -10.54 24.22
N GLU A 5 -10.11 -11.72 23.86
CA GLU A 5 -8.98 -12.38 24.56
C GLU A 5 -7.64 -11.70 24.25
N ARG A 6 -7.51 -11.07 23.08
CA ARG A 6 -6.30 -10.29 22.74
C ARG A 6 -6.18 -9.01 23.53
N LEU A 7 -7.29 -8.47 24.00
CA LEU A 7 -7.30 -7.30 24.85
C LEU A 7 -6.70 -7.61 26.22
N THR A 8 -6.75 -8.83 26.75
CA THR A 8 -6.45 -9.11 28.18
C THR A 8 -4.99 -9.40 28.53
N LEU A 9 -4.04 -9.41 27.59
CA LEU A 9 -2.64 -9.80 27.85
C LEU A 9 -1.74 -8.61 28.25
N PRO A 10 -0.78 -8.80 29.20
CA PRO A 10 0.18 -7.77 29.60
C PRO A 10 1.26 -7.48 28.54
N ASP A 11 1.81 -6.26 28.61
CA ASP A 11 2.76 -5.68 27.64
C ASP A 11 4.19 -6.23 27.79
N ASP A 12 4.91 -6.35 26.67
CA ASP A 12 6.29 -6.84 26.55
C ASP A 12 7.18 -5.69 26.06
N ASN A 13 8.34 -5.48 26.68
CA ASN A 13 9.09 -4.20 26.73
C ASN A 13 9.85 -3.75 25.46
N ASN A 14 9.45 -4.16 24.26
CA ASN A 14 10.10 -3.73 23.01
C ASN A 14 9.16 -2.90 22.12
N SER A 15 9.26 -1.57 22.23
CA SER A 15 8.39 -0.63 21.51
C SER A 15 8.52 -0.73 19.98
N PRO A 16 7.42 -0.94 19.22
CA PRO A 16 7.37 -0.85 17.77
C PRO A 16 7.77 0.52 17.22
N LEU A 17 7.59 1.62 17.96
CA LEU A 17 8.05 2.95 17.56
C LEU A 17 9.58 3.00 17.49
N SER A 18 10.27 2.46 18.49
CA SER A 18 11.73 2.35 18.47
C SER A 18 12.22 1.50 17.30
N ARG A 19 11.49 0.43 16.94
CA ARG A 19 11.80 -0.39 15.76
C ARG A 19 11.53 0.35 14.45
N ALA A 20 10.44 1.10 14.34
CA ALA A 20 10.12 1.89 13.15
C ALA A 20 11.13 3.03 12.93
N LEU A 21 11.60 3.66 14.02
CA LEU A 21 12.65 4.67 13.97
C LEU A 21 14.02 4.07 13.60
N LEU A 22 14.32 2.84 14.02
CA LEU A 22 15.52 2.11 13.59
C LEU A 22 15.49 1.70 12.11
N MET A 23 14.30 1.59 11.50
CA MET A 23 14.14 1.32 10.06
C MET A 23 14.25 2.57 9.19
N ARG A 24 14.52 3.76 9.76
CA ARG A 24 14.52 5.03 9.00
C ARG A 24 15.85 5.34 8.31
N GLY A 25 16.92 4.63 8.62
CA GLY A 25 18.28 4.97 8.15
C GLY A 25 18.72 6.39 8.57
N PRO A 26 20.01 6.74 8.49
CA PRO A 26 20.43 8.12 8.68
C PRO A 26 19.87 8.99 7.53
N ALA A 27 19.27 10.13 7.88
CA ALA A 27 18.83 11.12 6.89
C ALA A 27 20.02 11.51 6.01
N ARG A 28 19.91 11.29 4.70
CA ARG A 28 20.91 11.76 3.73
C ARG A 28 20.87 13.28 3.71
N GLU A 29 21.98 13.90 4.09
CA GLU A 29 22.28 15.27 3.70
C GLU A 29 22.48 15.29 2.18
N ASP A 30 21.60 16.00 1.46
CA ASP A 30 21.75 16.25 0.04
C ASP A 30 23.04 17.05 -0.20
N PRO A 31 24.03 16.52 -0.94
CA PRO A 31 25.15 17.31 -1.36
C PRO A 31 24.76 18.12 -2.60
N SER A 32 24.95 19.44 -2.48
CA SER A 32 25.16 20.41 -3.56
C SER A 32 24.03 20.64 -4.56
N ALA A 33 23.26 21.70 -4.28
CA ALA A 33 22.63 22.53 -5.30
C ALA A 33 23.51 23.78 -5.52
N GLU A 34 24.45 23.72 -6.47
CA GLU A 34 25.09 24.90 -7.07
C GLU A 34 25.31 24.65 -8.56
N ASP A 35 25.17 25.73 -9.35
CA ASP A 35 25.32 25.89 -10.80
C ASP A 35 24.20 25.30 -11.69
N GLU A 36 23.50 26.05 -12.57
CA GLU A 36 23.91 27.19 -13.39
C GLU A 36 22.70 28.04 -13.87
N ARG A 37 22.89 29.36 -13.93
CA ARG A 37 22.17 30.36 -14.76
C ARG A 37 22.52 30.09 -16.24
N THR A 38 21.77 30.35 -17.31
CA THR A 38 20.98 31.52 -17.78
C THR A 38 20.53 31.18 -19.21
N GLY A 39 19.38 31.71 -19.70
CA GLY A 39 19.09 31.72 -21.14
C GLY A 39 17.64 32.02 -21.51
N ASN A 40 17.36 33.29 -21.82
CA ASN A 40 16.17 33.73 -22.56
C ASN A 40 16.15 33.11 -23.97
N GLU A 41 14.95 32.81 -24.50
CA GLU A 41 14.50 33.35 -25.80
C GLU A 41 13.04 32.98 -26.14
N ASP A 42 12.33 33.99 -26.65
CA ASP A 42 10.99 33.97 -27.23
C ASP A 42 10.89 33.09 -28.49
N VAL A 43 9.92 32.16 -28.60
CA VAL A 43 9.35 31.77 -29.91
C VAL A 43 7.89 31.25 -29.80
N ARG A 44 6.98 32.06 -30.33
CA ARG A 44 5.80 31.79 -31.20
C ARG A 44 4.89 30.56 -30.94
N SER A 45 3.61 30.91 -30.77
CA SER A 45 2.43 30.09 -31.06
C SER A 45 2.48 29.44 -32.45
N GLY A 46 2.40 28.10 -32.46
CA GLY A 46 2.10 27.29 -33.63
C GLY A 46 1.21 26.12 -33.21
N ALA A 47 -0.01 26.08 -33.74
CA ALA A 47 -0.92 24.95 -33.59
C ALA A 47 -0.34 23.74 -34.35
N HIS A 48 0.19 22.77 -33.61
CA HIS A 48 0.62 21.49 -34.16
C HIS A 48 -0.48 20.44 -33.96
N GLU A 49 -1.06 20.00 -35.07
CA GLU A 49 -1.65 18.67 -35.19
C GLU A 49 -0.61 17.65 -34.73
N LYS A 50 -0.88 17.00 -33.59
CA LYS A 50 -0.13 15.83 -33.14
C LYS A 50 -0.54 14.65 -34.00
N THR A 51 0.12 14.47 -35.12
CA THR A 51 0.31 13.15 -35.72
C THR A 51 1.08 12.32 -34.70
N SER A 52 0.36 11.43 -34.01
CA SER A 52 0.95 10.44 -33.11
C SER A 52 1.84 9.49 -33.91
N GLU A 53 3.09 9.89 -34.12
CA GLU A 53 4.14 8.94 -34.48
C GLU A 53 4.20 7.90 -33.37
N SER A 54 3.95 6.65 -33.75
CA SER A 54 4.14 5.46 -32.95
C SER A 54 5.60 5.38 -32.51
N GLN A 55 5.95 6.06 -31.42
CA GLN A 55 7.23 5.88 -30.73
C GLN A 55 7.28 4.45 -30.24
N SER A 56 8.06 3.61 -30.93
CA SER A 56 8.33 2.24 -30.50
C SER A 56 9.01 2.30 -29.13
N VAL A 57 8.30 1.83 -28.09
CA VAL A 57 8.84 1.78 -26.73
C VAL A 57 10.01 0.78 -26.70
N ASP A 58 11.22 1.26 -26.39
CA ASP A 58 12.36 0.38 -26.10
C ASP A 58 12.10 -0.33 -24.76
N THR A 59 11.52 -1.52 -24.88
CA THR A 59 11.13 -2.36 -23.76
C THR A 59 12.35 -2.75 -22.89
N GLY A 60 13.52 -2.90 -23.50
CA GLY A 60 14.76 -3.20 -22.79
C GLY A 60 15.21 -2.03 -21.90
N ALA A 61 15.12 -0.79 -22.41
CA ALA A 61 15.40 0.40 -21.60
C ALA A 61 14.41 0.56 -20.45
N ALA A 62 13.13 0.28 -20.70
CA ALA A 62 12.07 0.39 -19.71
C ALA A 62 12.26 -0.60 -18.55
N VAL A 63 12.62 -1.86 -18.84
CA VAL A 63 12.94 -2.85 -17.80
C VAL A 63 14.21 -2.49 -17.05
N ARG A 64 15.27 -1.99 -17.72
CA ARG A 64 16.48 -1.51 -17.02
C ARG A 64 16.16 -0.36 -16.06
N ALA A 65 15.30 0.58 -16.47
CA ALA A 65 14.86 1.68 -15.61
C ALA A 65 14.06 1.18 -14.40
N LEU A 66 13.15 0.22 -14.61
CA LEU A 66 12.42 -0.46 -13.54
C LEU A 66 13.36 -1.12 -12.52
N LEU A 67 14.31 -1.92 -12.99
CA LEU A 67 15.28 -2.59 -12.14
C LEU A 67 16.13 -1.57 -11.38
N LYS A 68 16.58 -0.50 -12.04
CA LYS A 68 17.35 0.57 -11.39
C LYS A 68 16.56 1.23 -10.26
N GLU A 69 15.30 1.56 -10.48
CA GLU A 69 14.45 2.19 -9.45
C GLU A 69 14.24 1.25 -8.24
N ILE A 70 14.04 -0.04 -8.49
CA ILE A 70 13.75 -1.00 -7.43
C ILE A 70 14.99 -1.41 -6.63
N HIS A 71 16.14 -1.48 -7.29
CA HIS A 71 17.41 -1.70 -6.59
C HIS A 71 17.86 -0.45 -5.84
N GLY A 72 17.60 0.75 -6.37
CA GLY A 72 17.94 2.01 -5.72
C GLY A 72 17.16 2.29 -4.43
N LYS A 73 16.03 1.60 -4.21
CA LYS A 73 15.31 1.59 -2.94
C LYS A 73 16.03 0.68 -1.94
N HIS A 74 17.08 1.24 -1.34
CA HIS A 74 17.90 0.58 -0.33
C HIS A 74 17.25 0.50 1.06
N ASP A 75 16.28 1.38 1.35
CA ASP A 75 15.53 1.37 2.60
C ASP A 75 14.05 1.11 2.33
N PRO A 76 13.56 -0.12 2.56
CA PRO A 76 12.18 -0.49 2.27
C PRO A 76 11.32 -0.02 3.43
N GLY A 77 11.12 1.30 3.56
CA GLY A 77 9.88 1.76 4.20
C GLY A 77 8.69 0.98 3.63
N ILE A 78 7.59 0.86 4.37
CA ILE A 78 6.36 0.16 3.96
C ILE A 78 6.06 0.30 2.46
N VAL A 79 6.43 -0.72 1.68
CA VAL A 79 6.13 -0.80 0.25
C VAL A 79 4.76 -1.44 0.10
N SER A 80 3.75 -0.61 -0.20
CA SER A 80 2.44 -1.14 -0.54
C SER A 80 2.48 -1.82 -1.92
N PRO A 81 1.77 -2.95 -2.11
CA PRO A 81 1.59 -3.56 -3.43
C PRO A 81 1.09 -2.57 -4.49
N SER A 82 0.29 -1.59 -4.09
CA SER A 82 -0.21 -0.56 -4.99
C SER A 82 0.86 0.46 -5.42
N HIS A 83 1.85 0.77 -4.56
CA HIS A 83 3.03 1.54 -4.97
C HIS A 83 3.87 0.77 -5.98
N LEU A 84 4.12 -0.52 -5.70
CA LEU A 84 4.79 -1.41 -6.64
C LEU A 84 4.07 -1.45 -8.00
N PHE A 85 2.73 -1.55 -7.98
CA PHE A 85 1.92 -1.49 -9.20
C PHE A 85 2.06 -0.16 -9.94
N SER A 86 2.15 0.97 -9.24
CA SER A 86 2.35 2.28 -9.89
C SER A 86 3.71 2.36 -10.61
N ILE A 87 4.77 1.83 -10.00
CA ILE A 87 6.11 1.74 -10.61
C ILE A 87 6.04 0.85 -11.86
N LEU A 88 5.40 -0.31 -11.74
CA LEU A 88 5.20 -1.25 -12.83
C LEU A 88 4.40 -0.64 -13.98
N HIS A 89 3.26 -0.03 -13.69
CA HIS A 89 2.43 0.66 -14.66
C HIS A 89 3.23 1.67 -15.48
N ARG A 90 4.03 2.50 -14.81
CA ARG A 90 4.84 3.54 -15.44
C ARG A 90 5.94 2.97 -16.35
N HIS A 91 6.72 2.00 -15.87
CA HIS A 91 7.88 1.48 -16.61
C HIS A 91 7.53 0.40 -17.61
N LEU A 92 6.51 -0.41 -17.34
CA LEU A 92 6.11 -1.50 -18.20
C LEU A 92 4.97 -1.11 -19.16
N HIS A 93 4.53 0.15 -19.13
CA HIS A 93 3.43 0.68 -19.94
C HIS A 93 2.20 -0.23 -19.91
N VAL A 94 1.81 -0.68 -18.72
CA VAL A 94 0.64 -1.56 -18.53
C VAL A 94 -0.61 -0.74 -18.73
N THR A 95 -1.31 -0.88 -19.85
CA THR A 95 -2.56 -0.14 -20.11
C THR A 95 -3.76 -0.84 -19.50
N SER A 96 -3.69 -2.16 -19.30
CA SER A 96 -4.68 -2.94 -18.55
C SER A 96 -4.02 -4.02 -17.71
N GLY A 97 -4.28 -4.00 -16.40
CA GLY A 97 -3.61 -4.86 -15.44
C GLY A 97 -4.11 -4.67 -14.01
N THR A 98 -3.72 -5.59 -13.14
CA THR A 98 -3.96 -5.49 -11.71
C THR A 98 -2.87 -6.16 -10.90
N ILE A 99 -2.61 -5.65 -9.69
CA ILE A 99 -1.92 -6.43 -8.67
C ILE A 99 -2.94 -7.02 -7.70
N LEU A 100 -2.90 -8.34 -7.55
CA LEU A 100 -3.71 -9.10 -6.62
C LEU A 100 -2.90 -9.40 -5.35
N VAL A 101 -3.53 -9.27 -4.20
CA VAL A 101 -2.91 -9.57 -2.89
C VAL A 101 -3.82 -10.53 -2.13
N GLN A 102 -3.23 -11.37 -1.28
CA GLN A 102 -4.03 -12.29 -0.47
C GLN A 102 -4.91 -11.51 0.52
N GLU A 103 -6.20 -11.84 0.58
CA GLU A 103 -7.12 -11.26 1.57
C GLU A 103 -6.82 -11.85 2.96
N PRO A 104 -6.62 -11.01 3.99
CA PRO A 104 -6.40 -11.51 5.35
C PRO A 104 -7.57 -12.40 5.83
N GLY A 105 -7.25 -13.62 6.26
CA GLY A 105 -8.23 -14.57 6.80
C GLY A 105 -9.08 -15.29 5.76
N LYS A 106 -8.81 -15.12 4.45
CA LYS A 106 -9.52 -15.81 3.37
C LYS A 106 -8.52 -16.45 2.40
N ASP A 107 -8.90 -17.58 1.82
CA ASP A 107 -8.11 -18.23 0.75
C ASP A 107 -8.44 -17.63 -0.63
N ALA A 108 -8.26 -16.31 -0.76
CA ALA A 108 -8.54 -15.59 -2.00
C ALA A 108 -7.58 -14.43 -2.20
N TYR A 109 -7.34 -14.10 -3.47
CA TYR A 109 -6.54 -12.97 -3.91
C TYR A 109 -7.44 -11.92 -4.57
N SER A 110 -7.30 -10.67 -4.16
CA SER A 110 -8.16 -9.57 -4.59
C SER A 110 -7.34 -8.37 -5.08
N PRO A 111 -7.90 -7.56 -6.01
CA PRO A 111 -7.22 -6.45 -6.61
C PRO A 111 -6.96 -5.36 -5.59
N MET A 112 -5.70 -4.98 -5.46
CA MET A 112 -5.26 -3.88 -4.62
C MET A 112 -5.01 -2.60 -5.43
N ALA A 113 -4.62 -2.77 -6.70
CA ALA A 113 -4.52 -1.71 -7.68
C ALA A 113 -4.90 -2.25 -9.06
N THR A 114 -5.55 -1.41 -9.87
CA THR A 114 -6.09 -1.79 -11.19
C THR A 114 -5.97 -0.64 -12.17
N VAL A 115 -5.71 -0.95 -13.43
CA VAL A 115 -5.80 -0.03 -14.56
C VAL A 115 -6.49 -0.72 -15.74
N GLY A 116 -7.25 0.02 -16.53
CA GLY A 116 -7.81 -0.46 -17.81
C GLY A 116 -8.81 -1.62 -17.74
N LEU A 117 -9.25 -2.04 -16.55
CA LEU A 117 -10.30 -3.03 -16.35
C LEU A 117 -11.66 -2.36 -16.27
N ASP A 118 -12.68 -2.98 -16.89
CA ASP A 118 -14.06 -2.55 -16.70
C ASP A 118 -14.51 -2.69 -15.23
N SER A 119 -15.52 -1.92 -14.84
CA SER A 119 -16.02 -1.91 -13.46
C SER A 119 -16.51 -3.28 -12.99
N THR A 120 -17.18 -4.04 -13.85
CA THR A 120 -17.69 -5.39 -13.53
C THR A 120 -16.55 -6.35 -13.25
N SER A 121 -15.52 -6.36 -14.10
CA SER A 121 -14.32 -7.16 -13.92
C SER A 121 -13.60 -6.77 -12.62
N ARG A 122 -13.42 -5.47 -12.36
CA ARG A 122 -12.82 -4.99 -11.10
C ARG A 122 -13.54 -5.51 -9.85
N PHE A 123 -14.88 -5.53 -9.85
CA PHE A 123 -15.65 -6.03 -8.70
C PHE A 123 -15.65 -7.56 -8.58
N ARG A 124 -15.59 -8.29 -9.71
CA ARG A 124 -15.63 -9.76 -9.75
C ARG A 124 -14.28 -10.41 -9.51
N LEU A 125 -13.20 -9.69 -9.74
CA LEU A 125 -11.85 -10.23 -9.71
C LEU A 125 -11.45 -10.60 -8.29
N ARG A 126 -11.84 -11.79 -7.83
CA ARG A 126 -11.42 -12.38 -6.56
C ARG A 126 -11.10 -13.84 -6.85
N ILE A 127 -9.82 -14.15 -6.92
CA ILE A 127 -9.35 -15.45 -7.40
C ILE A 127 -9.01 -16.34 -6.20
N PRO A 128 -9.63 -17.52 -6.04
CA PRO A 128 -9.27 -18.45 -4.98
C PRO A 128 -7.78 -18.82 -5.00
N GLY A 129 -7.18 -19.02 -3.82
CA GLY A 129 -5.75 -19.34 -3.69
C GLY A 129 -5.37 -20.59 -4.49
N ALA A 130 -6.20 -21.63 -4.47
CA ALA A 130 -6.00 -22.83 -5.28
C ALA A 130 -5.95 -22.55 -6.80
N THR A 131 -6.72 -21.57 -7.29
CA THR A 131 -6.67 -21.16 -8.71
C THR A 131 -5.41 -20.35 -9.00
N ILE A 132 -4.99 -19.46 -8.09
CA ILE A 132 -3.73 -18.73 -8.20
C ILE A 132 -2.53 -19.69 -8.25
N GLN A 133 -2.51 -20.72 -7.40
CA GLN A 133 -1.46 -21.75 -7.43
C GLN A 133 -1.43 -22.52 -8.76
N LYS A 134 -2.59 -22.79 -9.37
CA LYS A 134 -2.68 -23.42 -10.69
C LYS A 134 -2.22 -22.51 -11.83
N ILE A 135 -2.40 -21.20 -11.69
CA ILE A 135 -1.93 -20.20 -12.67
C ILE A 135 -0.43 -19.97 -12.51
N CYS A 136 0.06 -19.86 -11.28
CA CYS A 136 1.44 -19.51 -10.92
C CYS A 136 2.25 -20.77 -10.54
N ARG A 137 2.31 -21.77 -11.42
CA ARG A 137 2.95 -23.08 -11.12
C ARG A 137 4.47 -23.02 -10.99
N ARG A 138 5.10 -21.97 -11.50
CA ARG A 138 6.55 -21.79 -11.52
C ARG A 138 6.94 -20.42 -10.99
N VAL A 139 8.21 -20.31 -10.60
CA VAL A 139 8.84 -19.01 -10.33
C VAL A 139 9.02 -18.28 -11.66
N GLY A 140 8.74 -16.98 -11.68
CA GLY A 140 8.84 -16.16 -12.90
C GLY A 140 7.49 -15.91 -13.59
N ALA A 141 7.55 -15.35 -14.79
CA ALA A 141 6.36 -14.97 -15.53
C ALA A 141 5.68 -16.19 -16.16
N VAL A 142 4.36 -16.25 -16.08
CA VAL A 142 3.53 -17.27 -16.74
C VAL A 142 2.65 -16.58 -17.76
N THR A 143 2.77 -16.98 -19.02
CA THR A 143 1.80 -16.57 -20.04
C THR A 143 0.61 -17.53 -20.01
N LEU A 144 -0.59 -16.98 -19.95
CA LEU A 144 -1.86 -17.71 -19.95
C LEU A 144 -2.51 -17.55 -21.32
N GLU A 145 -2.61 -18.68 -22.03
CA GLU A 145 -3.25 -18.82 -23.33
C GLU A 145 -4.13 -20.07 -23.34
N GLY A 146 -5.10 -20.14 -24.26
CA GLY A 146 -5.99 -21.29 -24.41
C GLY A 146 -6.66 -21.72 -23.10
N ILE A 147 -6.43 -22.98 -22.69
CA ILE A 147 -7.07 -23.59 -21.52
C ILE A 147 -6.63 -22.92 -20.20
N ASP A 148 -5.36 -22.52 -20.07
CA ASP A 148 -4.88 -21.88 -18.85
C ASP A 148 -5.47 -20.46 -18.69
N ARG A 149 -5.77 -19.77 -19.79
CA ARG A 149 -6.49 -18.50 -19.77
C ARG A 149 -7.93 -18.68 -19.28
N ASP A 150 -8.60 -19.77 -19.65
CA ASP A 150 -10.00 -20.03 -19.26
C ASP A 150 -10.19 -20.15 -17.74
N LEU A 151 -9.12 -20.40 -16.97
CA LEU A 151 -9.14 -20.32 -15.51
C LEU A 151 -9.54 -18.94 -14.98
N LEU A 152 -9.31 -17.87 -15.76
CA LEU A 152 -9.67 -16.49 -15.39
C LEU A 152 -11.09 -16.10 -15.81
N LYS A 153 -11.73 -16.88 -16.69
CA LYS A 153 -13.07 -16.60 -17.24
C LYS A 153 -14.14 -16.32 -16.17
N PRO A 154 -14.21 -17.03 -15.03
CA PRO A 154 -15.21 -16.77 -14.00
C PRO A 154 -15.07 -15.40 -13.31
N PHE A 155 -13.88 -14.80 -13.35
CA PHE A 155 -13.52 -13.62 -12.58
C PHE A 155 -13.51 -12.33 -13.41
N LEU A 156 -13.74 -12.44 -14.72
CA LEU A 156 -13.75 -11.32 -15.65
C LEU A 156 -15.13 -11.18 -16.30
N SER A 157 -15.44 -9.98 -16.78
CA SER A 157 -16.61 -9.79 -17.64
C SER A 157 -16.38 -10.51 -18.98
N ALA A 158 -17.47 -10.90 -19.66
CA ALA A 158 -17.36 -11.55 -20.97
C ALA A 158 -16.66 -10.64 -21.99
N GLY A 159 -16.89 -9.33 -21.92
CA GLY A 159 -16.26 -8.34 -22.79
C GLY A 159 -14.76 -8.22 -22.54
N GLU A 160 -14.34 -8.13 -21.27
CA GLU A 160 -12.92 -8.07 -20.92
C GLU A 160 -12.22 -9.38 -21.31
N PHE A 161 -12.78 -10.53 -20.93
CA PHE A 161 -12.20 -11.83 -21.24
C PHE A 161 -12.01 -12.05 -22.75
N SER A 162 -12.99 -11.66 -23.57
CA SER A 162 -12.95 -11.90 -25.02
C SER A 162 -11.93 -11.03 -25.76
N ARG A 163 -11.56 -9.87 -25.21
CA ARG A 163 -10.59 -8.95 -25.82
C ARG A 163 -9.14 -9.37 -25.59
N ARG A 164 -8.87 -10.24 -24.61
CA ARG A 164 -7.51 -10.58 -24.16
C ARG A 164 -7.14 -11.96 -24.66
N ASN A 165 -6.29 -12.02 -25.68
CA ASN A 165 -5.79 -13.29 -26.22
C ASN A 165 -4.65 -13.86 -25.37
N ARG A 166 -3.83 -12.98 -24.80
CA ARG A 166 -2.65 -13.31 -23.99
C ARG A 166 -2.73 -12.54 -22.68
N ILE A 167 -2.47 -13.22 -21.57
CA ILE A 167 -2.40 -12.62 -20.23
C ILE A 167 -1.10 -13.06 -19.58
N ALA A 168 -0.30 -12.14 -19.05
CA ALA A 168 0.84 -12.52 -18.23
C ALA A 168 0.45 -12.49 -16.75
N ALA A 169 0.78 -13.56 -16.04
CA ALA A 169 0.72 -13.64 -14.60
C ALA A 169 2.14 -13.65 -14.04
N LEU A 170 2.44 -12.70 -13.17
CA LEU A 170 3.72 -12.56 -12.52
C LEU A 170 3.55 -12.66 -11.00
N PRO A 171 3.75 -13.85 -10.41
CA PRO A 171 3.75 -14.02 -8.97
C PRO A 171 4.94 -13.31 -8.32
N PHE A 172 4.73 -12.79 -7.11
CA PHE A 172 5.75 -12.25 -6.22
C PHE A 172 5.95 -13.21 -5.05
N PHE A 173 7.12 -13.85 -5.00
CA PHE A 173 7.42 -14.89 -4.02
C PHE A 173 8.26 -14.37 -2.87
N TYR A 174 7.97 -14.87 -1.67
CA TYR A 174 8.89 -14.81 -0.53
C TYR A 174 8.81 -16.12 0.23
N ASN A 175 9.96 -16.75 0.53
CA ASN A 175 10.01 -18.06 1.20
C ASN A 175 9.07 -19.13 0.60
N ARG A 176 8.95 -19.16 -0.74
CA ARG A 176 8.04 -20.05 -1.52
C ARG A 176 6.54 -19.78 -1.35
N GLU A 177 6.16 -18.73 -0.65
CA GLU A 177 4.78 -18.25 -0.54
C GLU A 177 4.52 -17.16 -1.60
N ILE A 178 3.34 -17.18 -2.23
CA ILE A 178 2.91 -16.13 -3.17
C ILE A 178 2.32 -14.99 -2.37
N LEU A 179 3.03 -13.86 -2.28
CA LEU A 179 2.55 -12.69 -1.54
C LEU A 179 1.55 -11.86 -2.34
N ALA A 180 1.80 -11.78 -3.64
CA ALA A 180 0.97 -11.04 -4.58
C ALA A 180 1.16 -11.60 -6.00
N VAL A 181 0.24 -11.25 -6.90
CA VAL A 181 0.33 -11.62 -8.32
C VAL A 181 -0.03 -10.41 -9.16
N LEU A 182 0.87 -10.01 -10.05
CA LEU A 182 0.55 -9.05 -11.09
C LEU A 182 -0.08 -9.79 -12.28
N LEU A 183 -1.30 -9.42 -12.65
CA LEU A 183 -1.93 -9.81 -13.91
C LEU A 183 -1.81 -8.65 -14.90
N VAL A 184 -1.22 -8.92 -16.06
CA VAL A 184 -1.08 -7.97 -17.17
C VAL A 184 -1.95 -8.47 -18.32
N PHE A 185 -2.97 -7.69 -18.65
CA PHE A 185 -3.90 -7.98 -19.75
C PHE A 185 -3.49 -7.23 -21.02
N ASP A 186 -2.78 -6.11 -20.89
CA ASP A 186 -2.40 -5.25 -21.99
C ASP A 186 -1.13 -4.47 -21.66
N SER A 187 -0.10 -4.67 -22.47
CA SER A 187 1.22 -4.05 -22.37
C SER A 187 2.05 -4.45 -23.59
N PRO A 188 2.94 -3.58 -24.10
CA PRO A 188 3.94 -3.96 -25.10
C PRO A 188 4.79 -5.16 -24.69
N LEU A 189 4.94 -5.42 -23.39
CA LEU A 189 5.64 -6.61 -22.88
C LEU A 189 5.01 -7.94 -23.32
N LEU A 190 3.71 -7.95 -23.58
CA LEU A 190 3.01 -9.15 -24.02
C LEU A 190 3.33 -9.50 -25.48
N GLU A 191 4.08 -8.67 -26.20
CA GLU A 191 4.59 -8.96 -27.54
C GLU A 191 5.95 -9.65 -27.50
N LEU A 192 6.62 -9.63 -26.33
CA LEU A 192 7.91 -10.30 -26.16
C LEU A 192 7.77 -11.81 -26.19
N ASP A 193 8.88 -12.45 -26.57
CA ASP A 193 9.04 -13.89 -26.44
C ASP A 193 9.00 -14.31 -24.97
N LEU A 194 8.47 -15.50 -24.71
CA LEU A 194 8.15 -15.98 -23.38
C LEU A 194 9.41 -16.17 -22.53
N ASP A 195 10.49 -16.67 -23.11
CA ASP A 195 11.77 -16.85 -22.44
C ASP A 195 12.40 -15.51 -22.05
N VAL A 196 12.27 -14.50 -22.92
CA VAL A 196 12.75 -13.14 -22.65
C VAL A 196 11.95 -12.52 -21.51
N LEU A 197 10.62 -12.63 -21.57
CA LEU A 197 9.74 -12.11 -20.53
C LEU A 197 10.02 -12.77 -19.17
N ASP A 198 10.26 -14.08 -19.16
CA ASP A 198 10.55 -14.84 -17.94
C ASP A 198 11.87 -14.39 -17.30
N VAL A 199 12.95 -14.29 -18.09
CA VAL A 199 14.26 -13.81 -17.59
C VAL A 199 14.18 -12.38 -17.05
N LEU A 200 13.50 -11.48 -17.77
CA LEU A 200 13.39 -10.08 -17.37
C LEU A 200 12.59 -9.92 -16.08
N LEU A 201 11.52 -10.69 -15.92
CA LEU A 201 10.61 -10.56 -14.79
C LEU A 201 10.98 -11.44 -13.59
N ALA A 202 11.79 -12.49 -13.76
CA ALA A 202 12.24 -13.34 -12.66
C ALA A 202 13.06 -12.56 -11.62
N ALA A 203 14.07 -11.80 -12.07
CA ALA A 203 14.91 -10.98 -11.19
C ALA A 203 14.09 -9.91 -10.44
N PHE A 204 13.10 -9.34 -11.13
CA PHE A 204 12.17 -8.39 -10.55
C PHE A 204 11.22 -9.05 -9.54
N SER A 205 10.68 -10.24 -9.86
CA SER A 205 9.71 -10.96 -9.02
C SER A 205 10.27 -11.26 -7.63
N GLU A 206 11.52 -11.74 -7.56
CA GLU A 206 12.18 -12.05 -6.29
C GLU A 206 12.41 -10.78 -5.44
N ARG A 207 12.97 -9.73 -6.05
CA ARG A 207 13.22 -8.47 -5.34
C ARG A 207 11.92 -7.80 -4.90
N ALA A 208 10.91 -7.79 -5.76
CA ALA A 208 9.58 -7.28 -5.43
C ALA A 208 8.94 -8.09 -4.31
N GLY A 209 9.03 -9.42 -4.34
CA GLY A 209 8.57 -10.30 -3.26
C GLY A 209 9.23 -9.99 -1.92
N TYR A 210 10.55 -9.79 -1.90
CA TYR A 210 11.27 -9.32 -0.71
C TYR A 210 10.73 -7.96 -0.20
N LEU A 211 10.55 -6.98 -1.10
CA LEU A 211 10.04 -5.65 -0.73
C LEU A 211 8.62 -5.72 -0.16
N LEU A 212 7.76 -6.56 -0.73
CA LEU A 212 6.40 -6.77 -0.23
C LEU A 212 6.39 -7.47 1.13
N PHE A 213 7.29 -8.45 1.33
CA PHE A 213 7.43 -9.10 2.62
C PHE A 213 7.90 -8.12 3.70
N ASP A 214 9.04 -7.47 3.47
CA ASP A 214 9.71 -6.63 4.47
C ASP A 214 8.93 -5.34 4.72
N GLY A 215 8.35 -4.76 3.66
CA GLY A 215 7.55 -3.54 3.74
C GLY A 215 6.14 -3.73 4.29
N ARG A 216 5.49 -4.88 4.04
CA ARG A 216 4.10 -5.11 4.47
C ARG A 216 4.00 -6.29 5.41
N GLN A 217 4.22 -7.50 4.92
CA GLN A 217 3.83 -8.71 5.66
C GLN A 217 4.54 -8.81 7.01
N LYS A 218 5.83 -8.51 7.09
CA LYS A 218 6.63 -8.58 8.33
C LYS A 218 6.19 -7.55 9.37
N PRO A 219 6.07 -6.24 9.08
CA PRO A 219 5.51 -5.26 10.02
C PRO A 219 4.13 -5.65 10.52
N PHE A 220 3.21 -6.00 9.62
CA PHE A 220 1.85 -6.39 9.99
C PHE A 220 1.80 -7.72 10.77
N SER A 221 2.70 -8.67 10.48
CA SER A 221 2.79 -9.95 11.21
C SER A 221 3.48 -9.82 12.56
N ALA A 222 4.45 -8.90 12.71
CA ALA A 222 5.04 -8.56 13.99
C ALA A 222 4.01 -7.84 14.88
N ALA A 223 3.16 -7.04 14.25
CA ALA A 223 2.09 -6.29 14.89
C ALA A 223 0.81 -7.10 15.10
N LYS A 224 0.90 -8.41 15.38
CA LYS A 224 -0.26 -9.30 15.64
C LYS A 224 -1.25 -8.80 16.71
N ARG A 225 -0.87 -7.81 17.52
CA ARG A 225 -1.70 -7.13 18.54
C ARG A 225 -2.32 -5.81 18.08
N VAL A 226 -1.86 -5.27 16.96
CA VAL A 226 -2.33 -4.00 16.42
C VAL A 226 -3.54 -4.25 15.55
N THR A 227 -4.70 -3.85 16.06
CA THR A 227 -5.95 -3.91 15.32
C THR A 227 -6.56 -2.52 15.27
N VAL A 228 -6.88 -2.07 14.07
CA VAL A 228 -7.80 -0.96 13.86
C VAL A 228 -9.18 -1.47 14.29
N LEU A 229 -9.76 -0.86 15.31
CA LEU A 229 -11.07 -1.22 15.81
C LEU A 229 -12.13 -0.30 15.21
N ASP A 230 -13.28 -0.84 14.83
CA ASP A 230 -14.40 0.01 14.42
C ASP A 230 -14.96 0.80 15.61
N LYS A 231 -15.55 1.98 15.34
CA LYS A 231 -16.16 2.86 16.36
C LYS A 231 -17.15 2.17 17.29
N VAL A 232 -17.79 1.08 16.84
CA VAL A 232 -18.72 0.28 17.67
C VAL A 232 -18.05 -0.32 18.91
N HIS A 233 -16.72 -0.46 18.91
CA HIS A 233 -15.94 -0.96 20.04
C HIS A 233 -15.48 0.15 21.01
N ALA A 234 -15.71 1.43 20.68
CA ALA A 234 -15.26 2.55 21.49
C ALA A 234 -15.78 2.52 22.94
N PRO A 235 -17.05 2.18 23.26
CA PRO A 235 -17.52 2.11 24.64
C PRO A 235 -16.69 1.16 25.50
N HIS A 236 -16.34 -0.01 24.97
CA HIS A 236 -15.55 -1.00 25.68
C HIS A 236 -14.10 -0.56 25.87
N VAL A 237 -13.48 -0.01 24.82
CA VAL A 237 -12.10 0.50 24.88
C VAL A 237 -11.98 1.65 25.88
N ILE A 238 -12.91 2.61 25.86
CA ILE A 238 -12.91 3.77 26.74
C ILE A 238 -13.15 3.37 28.20
N ALA A 239 -14.12 2.49 28.46
CA ALA A 239 -14.37 1.98 29.82
C ALA A 239 -13.09 1.35 30.41
N ARG A 240 -12.42 0.51 29.63
CA ARG A 240 -11.16 -0.13 30.05
C ARG A 240 -10.03 0.88 30.28
N LEU A 241 -9.89 1.88 29.41
CA LEU A 241 -8.88 2.92 29.60
C LEU A 241 -9.17 3.76 30.86
N LYS A 242 -10.44 4.07 31.16
CA LYS A 242 -10.84 4.74 32.41
C LYS A 242 -10.48 3.92 33.65
N GLU A 243 -10.69 2.61 33.63
CA GLU A 243 -10.27 1.72 34.72
C GLU A 243 -8.74 1.73 34.92
N ARG A 244 -7.96 1.68 33.83
CA ARG A 244 -6.50 1.76 33.89
C ARG A 244 -6.03 3.13 34.41
N ALA A 245 -6.62 4.22 33.91
CA ALA A 245 -6.35 5.59 34.33
C ALA A 245 -6.50 5.77 35.86
N ALA A 246 -7.57 5.22 36.43
CA ALA A 246 -7.81 5.26 37.87
C ALA A 246 -6.73 4.50 38.67
N GLY A 247 -6.16 3.43 38.11
CA GLY A 247 -5.09 2.65 38.73
C GLY A 247 -3.68 3.26 38.60
N THR A 248 -3.42 4.06 37.56
CA THR A 248 -2.09 4.64 37.28
C THR A 248 -1.99 6.13 37.55
N ASN A 249 -3.10 6.80 37.93
CA ASN A 249 -3.18 8.25 38.09
C ASN A 249 -2.73 9.02 36.82
N GLN A 250 -3.12 8.50 35.65
CA GLN A 250 -2.87 9.10 34.34
C GLN A 250 -4.20 9.52 33.71
N ASP A 251 -4.19 10.62 32.97
CA ASP A 251 -5.38 11.11 32.28
C ASP A 251 -5.69 10.30 31.03
N LEU A 252 -6.96 10.15 30.71
CA LEU A 252 -7.42 9.59 29.43
C LEU A 252 -7.21 10.62 28.32
N VAL A 253 -6.61 10.21 27.21
CA VAL A 253 -6.41 11.04 26.03
C VAL A 253 -7.15 10.45 24.84
N LEU A 254 -8.02 11.26 24.23
CA LEU A 254 -8.70 10.96 22.97
C LEU A 254 -8.35 12.04 21.95
N LEU A 255 -7.80 11.64 20.81
CA LEU A 255 -7.45 12.54 19.71
C LEU A 255 -8.18 12.08 18.46
N HIS A 256 -9.04 12.93 17.92
CA HIS A 256 -9.60 12.75 16.60
C HIS A 256 -8.59 13.21 15.55
N VAL A 257 -8.31 12.37 14.56
CA VAL A 257 -7.31 12.62 13.52
C VAL A 257 -7.92 12.34 12.15
N SER A 258 -7.69 13.22 11.20
CA SER A 258 -8.15 13.05 9.81
C SER A 258 -7.01 12.68 8.87
N LEU A 259 -7.15 11.55 8.16
CA LEU A 259 -6.24 11.15 7.06
C LEU A 259 -6.66 11.75 5.73
N LEU A 260 -7.81 12.40 5.64
CA LEU A 260 -8.41 12.80 4.37
C LEU A 260 -7.45 13.64 3.48
N PRO A 261 -6.70 14.63 4.00
CA PRO A 261 -5.76 15.38 3.17
C PRO A 261 -4.69 14.50 2.52
N ILE A 262 -4.07 13.60 3.31
CA ILE A 262 -3.03 12.68 2.82
C ILE A 262 -3.63 11.66 1.85
N TYR A 263 -4.78 11.08 2.21
CA TYR A 263 -5.49 10.11 1.39
C TYR A 263 -5.80 10.68 0.00
N GLU A 264 -6.31 11.92 -0.07
CA GLU A 264 -6.63 12.59 -1.33
C GLU A 264 -5.38 12.89 -2.17
N THR A 265 -4.30 13.36 -1.55
CA THR A 265 -3.02 13.57 -2.25
C THR A 265 -2.47 12.28 -2.84
N ILE A 266 -2.49 11.16 -2.08
CA ILE A 266 -2.04 9.86 -2.58
C ILE A 266 -2.93 9.39 -3.73
N ARG A 267 -4.26 9.53 -3.58
CA ARG A 267 -5.22 9.12 -4.62
C ARG A 267 -5.04 9.89 -5.92
N GLN A 268 -4.72 11.18 -5.84
CA GLN A 268 -4.42 12.01 -7.01
C GLN A 268 -3.10 11.60 -7.67
N ALA A 269 -2.06 11.34 -6.88
CA ALA A 269 -0.76 10.89 -7.39
C ALA A 269 -0.81 9.46 -7.96
N HIS A 270 -1.70 8.61 -7.44
CA HIS A 270 -1.81 7.19 -7.77
C HIS A 270 -3.27 6.79 -8.04
N PRO A 271 -3.86 7.21 -9.18
CA PRO A 271 -5.28 6.99 -9.47
C PRO A 271 -5.68 5.51 -9.64
N HIS A 272 -4.70 4.63 -9.77
CA HIS A 272 -4.91 3.19 -9.97
C HIS A 272 -5.09 2.41 -8.65
N MET A 273 -4.82 3.01 -7.50
CA MET A 273 -4.97 2.34 -6.20
C MET A 273 -6.45 2.12 -5.88
N ASP A 274 -6.76 0.99 -5.25
CA ASP A 274 -8.09 0.81 -4.70
C ASP A 274 -8.30 1.69 -3.45
N PRO A 275 -9.34 2.54 -3.41
CA PRO A 275 -9.67 3.40 -2.27
C PRO A 275 -9.69 2.69 -0.91
N SER A 276 -10.27 1.49 -0.87
CA SER A 276 -10.48 0.77 0.39
C SER A 276 -9.16 0.21 0.91
N TYR A 277 -8.32 -0.30 0.02
CA TYR A 277 -7.00 -0.79 0.39
C TYR A 277 -6.06 0.33 0.79
N LEU A 278 -6.08 1.47 0.09
CA LEU A 278 -5.30 2.64 0.49
C LEU A 278 -5.67 3.09 1.90
N LEU A 279 -6.96 3.24 2.18
CA LEU A 279 -7.41 3.65 3.52
C LEU A 279 -6.99 2.64 4.59
N ASN A 280 -7.17 1.34 4.33
CA ASN A 280 -6.76 0.29 5.26
C ASN A 280 -5.25 0.28 5.51
N ASP A 281 -4.44 0.56 4.48
CA ASP A 281 -2.99 0.65 4.62
C ASP A 281 -2.57 1.85 5.46
N LEU A 282 -3.21 3.02 5.25
CA LEU A 282 -2.96 4.22 6.04
C LEU A 282 -3.33 3.99 7.50
N LEU A 283 -4.53 3.47 7.77
CA LEU A 283 -5.00 3.16 9.12
C LEU A 283 -4.14 2.11 9.80
N GLY A 284 -3.79 1.04 9.08
CA GLY A 284 -2.93 -0.03 9.57
C GLY A 284 -1.53 0.48 9.92
N THR A 285 -0.98 1.38 9.10
CA THR A 285 0.31 2.03 9.38
C THR A 285 0.23 2.94 10.61
N CYS A 286 -0.84 3.74 10.73
CA CYS A 286 -1.05 4.58 11.92
C CYS A 286 -1.16 3.73 13.19
N ALA A 287 -1.96 2.66 13.14
CA ALA A 287 -2.13 1.75 14.26
C ALA A 287 -0.79 1.09 14.64
N LEU A 288 0.02 0.72 13.64
CA LEU A 288 1.34 0.11 13.86
C LEU A 288 2.28 1.05 14.59
N LEU A 289 2.34 2.32 14.16
CA LEU A 289 3.22 3.33 14.73
C LEU A 289 2.77 3.77 16.13
N CYS A 290 1.48 3.63 16.45
CA CYS A 290 0.90 4.01 17.74
C CYS A 290 0.70 2.85 18.72
N ALA A 291 1.04 1.61 18.32
CA ALA A 291 0.65 0.37 18.98
C ALA A 291 0.80 0.32 20.51
N ASP A 292 1.87 0.90 21.05
CA ASP A 292 2.17 0.86 22.49
C ASP A 292 1.44 1.92 23.30
N TYR A 293 1.00 2.99 22.65
CA TYR A 293 0.55 4.21 23.30
C TYR A 293 -0.95 4.43 23.15
N TYR A 294 -1.49 4.08 21.98
CA TYR A 294 -2.87 4.35 21.63
C TYR A 294 -3.51 3.15 20.91
N THR A 295 -4.77 2.93 21.23
CA THR A 295 -5.68 2.12 20.43
C THR A 295 -6.30 2.99 19.34
N LEU A 296 -6.29 2.51 18.10
CA LEU A 296 -6.87 3.23 16.96
C LEU A 296 -8.31 2.78 16.72
N LEU A 297 -9.25 3.72 16.77
CA LEU A 297 -10.68 3.53 16.51
C LEU A 297 -11.08 4.20 15.18
N HIS A 298 -11.44 3.43 14.17
CA HIS A 298 -11.88 3.94 12.86
C HIS A 298 -13.30 4.52 12.94
N GLN A 299 -13.47 5.76 12.49
CA GLN A 299 -14.75 6.47 12.50
C GLN A 299 -15.47 6.49 11.15
N GLY A 300 -14.77 6.19 10.06
CA GLY A 300 -15.27 6.26 8.69
C GLY A 300 -14.61 7.38 7.89
N SER A 301 -14.75 7.36 6.56
CA SER A 301 -14.35 8.45 5.65
C SER A 301 -12.90 8.95 5.73
N GLY A 302 -11.97 8.17 6.32
CA GLY A 302 -10.59 8.59 6.53
C GLY A 302 -10.30 9.17 7.92
N ASP A 303 -11.30 9.24 8.79
CA ASP A 303 -11.15 9.73 10.16
C ASP A 303 -10.98 8.57 11.15
N PHE A 304 -10.19 8.82 12.18
CA PHE A 304 -9.96 7.88 13.27
C PHE A 304 -9.73 8.59 14.60
N VAL A 305 -9.87 7.85 15.70
CA VAL A 305 -9.55 8.31 17.05
C VAL A 305 -8.40 7.50 17.62
N LEU A 306 -7.38 8.19 18.12
CA LEU A 306 -6.37 7.60 19.00
C LEU A 306 -6.88 7.68 20.43
N ALA A 307 -7.02 6.53 21.07
CA ALA A 307 -7.48 6.41 22.45
C ALA A 307 -6.40 5.76 23.33
N GLY A 308 -5.93 6.47 24.34
CA GLY A 308 -4.82 6.02 25.18
C GLY A 308 -4.77 6.77 26.51
N LEU A 309 -3.72 6.53 27.28
CA LEU A 309 -3.43 7.30 28.50
C LEU A 309 -2.36 8.34 28.20
N ALA A 310 -2.42 9.47 28.90
CA ALA A 310 -1.39 10.51 28.81
C ALA A 310 -0.03 9.92 29.19
N ASN A 311 0.95 10.09 28.31
CA ASN A 311 2.32 9.67 28.54
C ASN A 311 3.22 10.92 28.63
N PRO A 312 3.87 11.19 29.78
CA PRO A 312 4.68 12.40 29.96
C PRO A 312 5.92 12.45 29.05
N HIS A 313 6.31 11.31 28.46
CA HIS A 313 7.44 11.20 27.55
C HIS A 313 7.05 11.28 26.07
N LEU A 314 5.75 11.39 25.77
CA LEU A 314 5.25 11.42 24.40
C LEU A 314 4.32 12.61 24.20
N ASP A 315 4.81 13.61 23.48
CA ASP A 315 3.99 14.71 23.00
C ASP A 315 3.09 14.22 21.85
N ALA A 316 1.78 14.43 21.99
CA ALA A 316 0.78 14.07 21.00
C ALA A 316 0.99 14.79 19.67
N GLU A 317 1.36 16.08 19.69
CA GLU A 317 1.60 16.84 18.47
C GLU A 317 2.81 16.28 17.71
N LEU A 318 3.88 15.96 18.45
CA LEU A 318 5.07 15.34 17.87
C LEU A 318 4.75 13.97 17.28
N LEU A 319 3.96 13.14 17.96
CA LEU A 319 3.52 11.85 17.44
C LEU A 319 2.76 12.02 16.13
N LEU A 320 1.79 12.94 16.07
CA LEU A 320 0.99 13.20 14.88
C LEU A 320 1.83 13.77 13.73
N HIS A 321 2.81 14.61 14.03
CA HIS A 321 3.79 15.09 13.06
C HIS A 321 4.63 13.93 12.49
N LEU A 322 5.13 13.04 13.35
CA LEU A 322 5.89 11.86 12.93
C LEU A 322 5.02 10.90 12.10
N LEU A 323 3.76 10.69 12.47
CA LEU A 323 2.80 9.92 11.69
C LEU A 323 2.63 10.52 10.29
N GLY A 324 2.31 11.82 10.21
CA GLY A 324 2.13 12.52 8.94
C GLY A 324 3.36 12.42 8.03
N ASN A 325 4.55 12.71 8.56
CA ASN A 325 5.80 12.60 7.82
C ASN A 325 6.07 11.18 7.35
N THR A 326 5.86 10.19 8.23
CA THR A 326 6.09 8.78 7.88
C THR A 326 5.16 8.34 6.76
N LEU A 327 3.86 8.64 6.84
CA LEU A 327 2.91 8.33 5.77
C LEU A 327 3.32 9.01 4.45
N GLN A 328 3.70 10.29 4.48
CA GLN A 328 4.10 11.00 3.28
C GLN A 328 5.34 10.38 2.63
N GLN A 329 6.35 10.02 3.42
CA GLN A 329 7.56 9.35 2.95
C GLN A 329 7.25 7.96 2.36
N LEU A 330 6.41 7.17 3.02
CA LEU A 330 6.05 5.82 2.59
C LEU A 330 5.32 5.79 1.24
N PHE A 331 4.42 6.74 1.03
CA PHE A 331 3.66 6.85 -0.20
C PHE A 331 4.31 7.77 -1.26
N GLY A 332 5.51 8.29 -0.98
CA GLY A 332 6.27 9.10 -1.93
C GLY A 332 5.57 10.39 -2.37
N ILE A 333 4.74 10.96 -1.49
CA ILE A 333 4.03 12.21 -1.77
C ILE A 333 4.81 13.40 -1.21
N VAL A 334 4.67 14.54 -1.87
CA VAL A 334 5.22 15.81 -1.39
C VAL A 334 4.64 16.11 -0.01
N PRO A 335 5.43 16.62 0.94
CA PRO A 335 4.93 16.92 2.27
C PRO A 335 3.70 17.81 2.21
N VAL A 336 2.59 17.27 2.69
CA VAL A 336 1.32 17.99 2.87
C VAL A 336 1.33 18.59 4.28
N THR A 337 0.43 19.54 4.53
CA THR A 337 0.15 20.04 5.88
C THR A 337 0.06 18.90 6.91
N PRO A 338 0.49 19.14 8.16
CA PRO A 338 0.42 18.16 9.22
C PRO A 338 -1.00 17.59 9.39
N LEU A 339 -1.09 16.37 9.95
CA LEU A 339 -2.38 15.72 10.19
C LEU A 339 -3.29 16.61 11.03
N THR A 340 -4.45 16.94 10.49
CA THR A 340 -5.48 17.69 11.20
C THR A 340 -5.98 16.85 12.37
N HIS A 341 -5.99 17.43 13.57
CA HIS A 341 -6.45 16.76 14.76
C HIS A 341 -7.19 17.68 15.72
N LYS A 342 -8.02 17.10 16.58
CA LYS A 342 -8.70 17.80 17.68
C LYS A 342 -8.76 16.88 18.92
N PRO A 343 -8.53 17.41 20.14
CA PRO A 343 -8.83 16.66 21.35
C PRO A 343 -10.34 16.40 21.44
N LEU A 344 -10.70 15.23 21.97
CA LEU A 344 -12.09 14.85 22.21
C LEU A 344 -12.35 14.65 23.70
N ASP A 345 -13.52 15.10 24.15
CA ASP A 345 -14.07 14.68 25.43
C ASP A 345 -14.66 13.27 25.31
N ALA A 346 -14.41 12.41 26.29
CA ALA A 346 -14.82 11.01 26.25
C ALA A 346 -16.34 10.85 26.34
N GLU A 347 -17.02 11.66 27.15
CA GLU A 347 -18.47 11.60 27.29
C GLU A 347 -19.16 12.12 26.03
N GLN A 348 -18.64 13.20 25.44
CA GLN A 348 -19.12 13.70 24.17
C GLN A 348 -18.93 12.67 23.06
N PHE A 349 -17.74 12.07 22.93
CA PHE A 349 -17.47 11.10 21.89
C PHE A 349 -18.40 9.87 22.01
N LEU A 350 -18.64 9.37 23.22
CA LEU A 350 -19.55 8.23 23.44
C LEU A 350 -21.01 8.54 23.12
N ARG A 351 -21.45 9.81 23.15
CA ARG A 351 -22.81 10.21 22.76
C ARG A 351 -23.00 10.31 21.25
N GLU A 352 -21.92 10.49 20.50
CA GLU A 352 -21.94 10.64 19.04
C GLU A 352 -21.90 9.30 18.28
N ILE A 353 -21.63 8.19 18.99
CA ILE A 353 -21.58 6.82 18.45
C ILE A 353 -22.93 6.15 18.61
#